data_AF-A0A3B9V3B0-F1
#
_entry.id   AF-A0A3B9V3B0-F1
#
_cell.length_a   1.000
_cell.length_b   1.000
_cell.length_c   1.000
_cell.angle_alpha   90.00
_cell.angle_beta   90.00
_cell.angle_gamma   90.00
#
_symmetry.space_group_name_H-M   'P 1'
#
loop_
_entity.id
_entity.type
_entity.pdbx_description
1 polymer ?
#
loop_
_entity_poly.entity_id
_entity_poly.type
_entity_poly.pdbx_seq_one_letter_code
_entity_poly.pdbx_strand_id
1 'polypeptide(L)'
;MRRFENKSAVISGASRGIGLAIAKKLAGEGASIAILAKTTEPHPKLSGTIFTAVEEIEAIGGRALAIPTDIRSEEAVQSAIDQAASA
;
A
#
# COMPACT_ATOMS: atom_id res chain seq x y z
N MET A 1 20.07 7.56 -0.22
CA MET A 1 20.49 6.35 -0.95
C MET A 1 19.23 5.63 -1.40
N ARG A 2 18.98 5.48 -2.71
CA ARG A 2 17.75 4.88 -3.26
C ARG A 2 17.89 3.35 -3.37
N ARG A 3 17.83 2.66 -2.23
CA ARG A 3 18.10 1.22 -2.15
C ARG A 3 17.07 0.37 -2.92
N PHE A 4 15.84 0.88 -3.05
CA PHE A 4 14.71 0.14 -3.62
C PHE A 4 14.20 0.75 -4.92
N GLU A 5 15.05 1.52 -5.62
CA GLU A 5 14.73 2.02 -6.94
C GLU A 5 14.43 0.85 -7.89
N ASN A 6 13.35 0.97 -8.67
CA ASN A 6 12.84 -0.08 -9.57
C ASN A 6 12.44 -1.39 -8.86
N LYS A 7 12.13 -1.34 -7.55
CA LYS A 7 11.55 -2.46 -6.82
C LYS A 7 10.08 -2.16 -6.51
N SER A 8 9.27 -3.21 -6.54
CA SER A 8 7.88 -3.16 -6.10
C SER A 8 7.76 -3.89 -4.76
N ALA A 9 7.04 -3.30 -3.81
CA ALA A 9 6.78 -3.88 -2.50
C ALA A 9 5.28 -4.00 -2.28
N VAL A 10 4.82 -5.22 -1.97
CA VAL A 10 3.42 -5.50 -1.63
C VAL A 10 3.32 -5.56 -0.11
N ILE A 11 2.43 -4.75 0.48
CA ILE A 11 2.28 -4.66 1.93
C ILE A 11 0.81 -4.84 2.30
N SER A 12 0.51 -5.92 3.03
CA SER A 12 -0.80 -6.13 3.63
C SER A 12 -0.98 -5.27 4.88
N GLY A 13 -2.17 -4.70 5.06
CA GLY A 13 -2.51 -3.89 6.23
C GLY A 13 -1.85 -2.50 6.26
N ALA A 14 -1.31 -1.98 5.16
CA ALA A 14 -0.61 -0.69 5.12
C ALA A 14 -1.51 0.55 5.07
N SER A 15 -2.81 0.43 5.37
CA SER A 15 -3.72 1.57 5.49
C SER A 15 -3.38 2.54 6.64
N ARG A 16 -2.56 2.11 7.61
CA ARG A 16 -2.22 2.88 8.82
C ARG A 16 -1.06 2.26 9.62
N GLY A 17 -0.62 2.96 10.65
CA GLY A 17 0.27 2.43 11.69
C GLY A 17 1.63 2.01 11.13
N ILE A 18 2.14 0.86 11.58
CA ILE A 18 3.45 0.34 11.20
C ILE A 18 3.53 0.06 9.70
N GLY A 19 2.47 -0.52 9.12
CA GLY A 19 2.44 -0.83 7.68
C GLY A 19 2.60 0.43 6.82
N LEU A 20 1.92 1.52 7.19
CA LEU A 20 2.05 2.82 6.51
C LEU A 20 3.44 3.43 6.70
N ALA A 21 4.02 3.34 7.90
CA ALA A 21 5.36 3.85 8.16
C ALA A 21 6.43 3.11 7.33
N ILE A 22 6.30 1.78 7.19
CA ILE A 22 7.17 0.96 6.34
C ILE A 22 6.97 1.34 4.87
N ALA A 23 5.72 1.46 4.41
CA ALA A 23 5.38 1.86 3.05
C ALA A 23 6.03 3.20 2.68
N LYS A 24 5.90 4.22 3.54
CA LYS A 24 6.54 5.52 3.38
C LYS A 24 8.06 5.42 3.29
N LYS A 25 8.67 4.62 4.17
CA LYS A 25 10.13 4.46 4.20
C LYS A 25 10.64 3.82 2.90
N LEU A 26 9.97 2.77 2.42
CA LEU A 26 10.33 2.10 1.17
C LEU A 26 10.09 3.00 -0.05
N ALA A 27 8.98 3.74 -0.06
CA ALA A 27 8.67 4.69 -1.13
C ALA A 27 9.69 5.82 -1.21
N GLY A 28 10.10 6.38 -0.06
CA GLY A 28 11.18 7.38 0.01
C GLY A 28 12.55 6.86 -0.44
N GLU A 29 12.72 5.53 -0.50
CA GLU A 29 13.92 4.87 -1.05
C GLU A 29 13.77 4.46 -2.52
N GLY A 30 12.66 4.82 -3.18
CA GLY A 30 12.42 4.64 -4.62
C GLY A 30 11.54 3.45 -5.00
N ALA A 31 10.93 2.76 -4.03
CA ALA A 31 10.05 1.62 -4.31
C ALA A 31 8.66 2.06 -4.79
N SER A 32 8.05 1.24 -5.65
CA SER A 32 6.60 1.27 -5.91
C SER A 32 5.89 0.43 -4.86
N ILE A 33 4.84 0.97 -4.22
CA ILE A 33 4.15 0.29 -3.11
C ILE A 33 2.76 -0.16 -3.54
N ALA A 34 2.41 -1.44 -3.35
CA ALA A 34 1.04 -1.91 -3.41
C ALA A 34 0.49 -2.11 -1.99
N ILE A 35 -0.56 -1.37 -1.64
CA ILE A 35 -1.22 -1.42 -0.34
C ILE A 35 -2.45 -2.32 -0.43
N LEU A 36 -2.41 -3.46 0.25
CA LEU A 36 -3.51 -4.41 0.32
C LEU A 36 -4.23 -4.23 1.67
N ALA A 37 -5.40 -3.60 1.66
CA ALA A 37 -6.22 -3.52 2.85
C ALA A 37 -7.71 -3.33 2.53
N LYS A 38 -8.56 -3.76 3.47
CA LYS A 38 -10.02 -3.74 3.33
C LYS A 38 -10.67 -2.37 3.54
N THR A 39 -9.96 -1.41 4.13
CA THR A 39 -10.57 -0.16 4.59
C THR A 39 -10.55 0.87 3.46
N THR A 40 -11.59 0.83 2.63
CA THR A 40 -11.85 1.81 1.57
C THR A 40 -12.58 3.04 2.11
N GLU A 41 -13.52 2.84 3.03
CA GLU A 41 -14.33 3.90 3.62
C GLU A 41 -13.81 4.33 5.01
N PRO A 42 -13.92 5.62 5.36
CA PRO A 42 -13.56 6.11 6.69
C PRO A 42 -14.41 5.43 7.76
N HIS A 43 -13.75 4.76 8.71
CA HIS A 43 -14.45 4.07 9.79
C HIS A 43 -14.44 4.95 11.05
N PRO A 44 -15.56 5.11 11.78
CA PRO A 44 -15.73 6.09 12.87
C PRO A 44 -14.81 5.89 14.09
N LYS A 45 -14.08 4.78 14.16
CA LYS A 45 -13.13 4.44 15.25
C LYS A 45 -11.69 4.30 14.78
N LEU A 46 -11.46 4.44 13.47
CA LEU A 46 -10.32 3.86 12.79
C LEU A 46 -9.83 4.88 11.75
N SER A 47 -8.78 5.63 12.10
CA SER A 47 -8.17 6.64 11.23
C SER A 47 -7.48 6.05 10.00
N GLY A 48 -7.66 6.69 8.85
CA GLY A 48 -6.98 6.37 7.59
C GLY A 48 -7.68 5.30 6.75
N THR A 49 -7.65 5.49 5.44
CA THR A 49 -8.11 4.54 4.43
C THR A 49 -6.94 4.14 3.55
N ILE A 50 -7.13 3.18 2.65
CA ILE A 50 -6.13 2.88 1.63
C ILE A 50 -5.82 4.10 0.74
N PHE A 51 -6.79 4.99 0.53
CA PHE A 51 -6.62 6.19 -0.28
C PHE A 51 -5.77 7.24 0.43
N THR A 52 -6.02 7.49 1.72
CA THR A 52 -5.18 8.42 2.50
C THR A 52 -3.74 7.91 2.59
N ALA A 53 -3.55 6.59 2.68
CA ALA A 53 -2.22 5.99 2.69
C ALA A 53 -1.48 6.21 1.36
N VAL A 54 -2.17 6.13 0.22
CA VAL A 54 -1.61 6.45 -1.10
C VAL A 54 -1.23 7.93 -1.17
N GLU A 55 -2.13 8.84 -0.81
CA GLU A 55 -1.87 10.29 -0.81
C GLU A 55 -0.64 10.64 0.04
N GLU A 56 -0.51 10.03 1.21
CA GLU A 56 0.63 10.24 2.10
C GLU A 56 1.97 9.72 1.53
N ILE A 57 1.94 8.72 0.64
CA ILE A 57 3.12 8.20 -0.05
C ILE A 57 3.44 9.03 -1.30
N GLU A 58 2.42 9.46 -2.04
CA GLU A 58 2.60 10.34 -3.20
C GLU A 58 3.11 11.73 -2.79
N ALA A 59 2.66 12.24 -1.63
CA ALA A 59 3.12 13.51 -1.08
C ALA A 59 4.63 13.55 -0.77
N ILE A 60 5.25 12.38 -0.53
CA ILE A 60 6.71 12.27 -0.34
C ILE A 60 7.47 11.94 -1.64
N GLY A 61 6.78 11.99 -2.79
CA GLY A 61 7.34 11.68 -4.11
C GLY A 61 7.45 10.18 -4.41
N GLY A 62 6.76 9.34 -3.63
CA GLY A 62 6.67 7.90 -3.84
C GLY A 62 5.58 7.52 -4.84
N ARG A 63 5.55 6.25 -5.24
CA ARG A 63 4.46 5.67 -6.04
C ARG A 63 3.72 4.64 -5.21
N ALA A 64 2.39 4.74 -5.15
CA ALA A 64 1.57 3.78 -4.43
C ALA A 64 0.30 3.39 -5.19
N LEU A 65 -0.12 2.14 -5.04
CA LEU A 65 -1.34 1.58 -5.58
C LEU A 65 -2.19 1.04 -4.43
N ALA A 66 -3.41 1.54 -4.28
CA ALA A 66 -4.38 1.02 -3.31
C ALA A 66 -5.17 -0.13 -3.94
N ILE A 67 -5.07 -1.32 -3.35
CA ILE A 67 -5.84 -2.49 -3.76
C ILE A 67 -6.76 -2.89 -2.59
N PRO A 68 -8.09 -2.76 -2.74
CA PRO A 68 -9.03 -3.28 -1.76
C PRO A 68 -8.90 -4.79 -1.69
N THR A 69 -8.36 -5.31 -0.58
CA THR A 69 -8.11 -6.75 -0.44
C THR A 69 -8.40 -7.21 0.97
N ASP A 70 -9.21 -8.26 1.08
CA ASP A 70 -9.35 -9.05 2.29
C ASP A 70 -8.43 -10.27 2.20
N ILE A 71 -7.36 -10.28 3.00
CA ILE A 71 -6.36 -11.34 3.01
C ILE A 71 -6.91 -12.71 3.46
N ARG A 72 -8.15 -12.77 3.97
CA ARG A 72 -8.82 -14.02 4.32
C ARG A 72 -9.37 -14.76 3.10
N SER A 73 -9.45 -14.10 1.94
CA SER A 73 -9.85 -14.69 0.66
C SER A 73 -8.62 -14.92 -0.20
N GLU A 74 -8.32 -16.19 -0.49
CA GLU A 74 -7.18 -16.57 -1.35
C GLU A 74 -7.32 -16.01 -2.77
N GLU A 75 -8.52 -16.05 -3.34
CA GLU A 75 -8.83 -15.45 -4.65
C GLU A 75 -8.57 -13.94 -4.66
N ALA A 76 -8.97 -13.23 -3.60
CA ALA A 76 -8.73 -11.79 -3.49
C ALA A 76 -7.24 -11.48 -3.38
N VAL A 77 -6.47 -12.30 -2.67
CA VAL A 77 -5.01 -12.16 -2.57
C VAL A 77 -4.37 -12.38 -3.94
N GLN A 78 -4.76 -13.43 -4.66
CA GLN A 78 -4.20 -13.72 -5.99
C GLN A 78 -4.45 -12.55 -6.95
N SER A 79 -5.70 -12.07 -7.03
CA SER A 79 -6.04 -10.91 -7.86
C SER A 79 -5.26 -9.65 -7.48
N ALA A 80 -5.02 -9.43 -6.19
CA ALA A 80 -4.25 -8.28 -5.72
C ALA A 80 -2.77 -8.36 -6.11
N ILE A 81 -2.18 -9.55 -6.07
CA ILE A 81 -0.81 -9.78 -6.52
C ILE A 81 -0.69 -9.58 -8.04
N ASP A 82 -1.64 -10.09 -8.82
CA ASP A 82 -1.63 -9.92 -10.28
C ASP A 82 -1.73 -8.43 -10.68
N GLN A 83 -2.56 -7.66 -9.97
CA GLN A 83 -2.66 -6.20 -10.13
C GLN A 83 -1.35 -5.51 -9.74
N ALA A 84 -0.73 -5.89 -8.62
CA ALA A 84 0.53 -5.31 -8.16
C ALA A 84 1.73 -5.65 -9.07
N ALA A 85 1.71 -6.81 -9.73
CA ALA A 85 2.74 -7.22 -10.68
C ALA A 85 2.65 -6.49 -12.03
N SER A 86 1.46 -5.96 -12.36
CA SER A 86 1.18 -5.28 -13.63
C SER A 86 1.33 -3.75 -13.58
N ALA A 87 1.63 -3.19 -12.40
CA ALA A 87 1.72 -1.75 -12.13
C ALA A 87 3.17 -1.25 -12.01
#